data_AF-A0A4E9F9Z1-F1
#
_entry.id   AF-A0A4E9F9Z1-F1
#
_cell.length_a   1.000
_cell.length_b   1.000
_cell.length_c   1.000
_cell.angle_alpha   90.00
_cell.angle_beta   90.00
_cell.angle_gamma   90.00
#
_symmetry.space_group_name_H-M   'P 1'
#
loop_
_entity.id
_entity.type
_entity.pdbx_description
1 polymer ?
#
loop_
_entity_poly.entity_id
_entity_poly.type
_entity_poly.pdbx_seq_one_letter_code
_entity_poly.pdbx_strand_id
1 'polypeptide(L)'
;MGMTKDALQPRRDLIGCRRYRRPDNQQDFIASTSHNFQLPSIDMCLVELISKLTFVDKEIRERKFCLMRVKNEARRLAQMLKQSNQQVINRFMIMATDIASVTHTELLLMLEWAKTVPCFAKLPFADKLSLLKSFAVHYLILEYGYYTAQLGIEDVWLISNGTCMPRNVDKLPQDMKESIPADRKWRQEKLYKQMTDICIDEVAVPLRKLKLMPEELVTLKIIMLFRYGSTNRENEESEISKESSARITECRDRVIAALFAFYRFINLPNYAERFGNVILTISGIISAASATIESYQVMRLFKIVAFDHISEQLLFNITQTL
;
A
#
# COMPACT_ATOMS: atom_id res chain seq x y z
N MET A 1 -43.55 -10.51 51.60
CA MET A 1 -43.55 -10.14 50.18
C MET A 1 -42.43 -10.91 49.49
N GLY A 2 -42.73 -12.11 49.00
CA GLY A 2 -41.77 -12.99 48.34
C GLY A 2 -42.51 -13.80 47.27
N MET A 3 -41.98 -13.78 46.04
CA MET A 3 -42.65 -14.31 44.85
C MET A 3 -42.84 -15.83 44.92
N THR A 4 -43.99 -16.30 44.46
CA THR A 4 -44.38 -17.71 44.38
C THR A 4 -43.66 -18.43 43.23
N LYS A 5 -43.44 -19.74 43.41
CA LYS A 5 -42.62 -20.63 42.56
C LYS A 5 -43.09 -20.80 41.11
N ASP A 6 -44.25 -20.24 40.74
CA ASP A 6 -44.84 -20.38 39.40
C ASP A 6 -44.30 -19.36 38.38
N ALA A 7 -43.41 -18.45 38.80
CA ALA A 7 -42.76 -17.47 37.92
C ALA A 7 -41.51 -18.00 37.18
N LEU A 8 -41.11 -19.26 37.39
CA LEU A 8 -39.96 -19.86 36.72
C LEU A 8 -40.42 -20.70 35.51
N GLN A 9 -40.51 -20.08 34.34
CA GLN A 9 -40.65 -20.83 33.08
C GLN A 9 -39.31 -21.46 32.67
N PRO A 10 -39.21 -22.80 32.50
CA PRO A 10 -37.97 -23.51 32.18
C PRO A 10 -37.81 -23.74 30.68
N ARG A 11 -38.17 -22.78 29.82
CA ARG A 11 -38.08 -22.92 28.36
C ARG A 11 -37.16 -21.85 27.77
N ARG A 12 -35.87 -22.18 27.70
CA ARG A 12 -35.00 -21.61 26.66
C ARG A 12 -35.40 -22.28 25.35
N ASP A 13 -35.84 -21.48 24.38
CA ASP A 13 -36.15 -21.96 23.04
C ASP A 13 -34.90 -22.58 22.42
N LEU A 14 -34.97 -23.90 22.23
CA LEU A 14 -34.02 -24.69 21.47
C LEU A 14 -34.15 -24.27 19.99
N ILE A 15 -33.08 -23.70 19.44
CA ILE A 15 -32.92 -23.49 18.00
C ILE A 15 -33.20 -24.82 17.29
N GLY A 16 -34.25 -24.83 16.47
CA GLY A 16 -34.74 -26.03 15.81
C GLY A 16 -33.68 -26.70 14.94
N CYS A 17 -33.38 -27.96 15.24
CA CYS A 17 -32.63 -28.84 14.35
C CYS A 17 -33.35 -28.96 13.00
N ARG A 18 -32.76 -28.43 11.93
CA ARG A 18 -33.23 -28.74 10.57
C ARG A 18 -33.07 -30.24 10.33
N ARG A 19 -34.19 -30.94 10.13
CA ARG A 19 -34.25 -32.35 9.74
C ARG A 19 -33.55 -32.52 8.39
N TYR A 20 -32.53 -33.38 8.35
CA TYR A 20 -31.93 -33.88 7.12
C TYR A 20 -32.96 -34.79 6.44
N ARG A 21 -33.52 -34.36 5.31
CA ARG A 21 -34.38 -35.21 4.46
C ARG A 21 -33.47 -36.21 3.76
N ARG A 22 -33.59 -37.50 4.07
CA ARG A 22 -33.03 -38.58 3.23
C ARG A 22 -33.80 -38.58 1.90
N PRO A 23 -33.14 -38.69 0.73
CA PRO A 23 -33.84 -39.01 -0.51
C PRO A 23 -34.08 -40.52 -0.55
N ASP A 24 -35.33 -40.90 -0.79
CA ASP A 24 -35.74 -42.26 -1.13
C ASP A 24 -35.14 -42.69 -2.48
N ASN A 25 -34.84 -43.99 -2.56
CA ASN A 25 -34.43 -44.70 -3.75
C ASN A 25 -35.39 -44.43 -4.94
N GLN A 26 -34.90 -43.74 -5.95
CA GLN A 26 -35.33 -43.96 -7.33
C GLN A 26 -34.08 -44.26 -8.16
N GLN A 27 -33.96 -45.53 -8.53
CA GLN A 27 -33.09 -45.99 -9.61
C GLN A 27 -33.62 -45.38 -10.91
N ASP A 28 -32.97 -44.34 -11.39
CA ASP A 28 -33.02 -43.95 -12.80
C ASP A 28 -31.62 -43.57 -13.26
N PHE A 29 -31.28 -44.06 -14.44
CA PHE A 29 -29.97 -44.08 -15.08
C PHE A 29 -29.24 -42.73 -15.01
N ILE A 30 -28.14 -42.67 -14.24
CA ILE A 30 -27.16 -41.60 -14.38
C ILE A 30 -26.31 -41.92 -15.62
N ALA A 31 -26.73 -41.38 -16.76
CA ALA A 31 -25.79 -41.08 -17.83
C ALA A 31 -24.71 -40.18 -17.24
N SER A 32 -23.47 -40.65 -17.26
CA SER A 32 -22.28 -39.89 -16.90
C SER A 32 -22.06 -38.78 -17.93
N THR A 33 -22.78 -37.67 -17.79
CA THR A 33 -22.39 -36.40 -18.40
C THR A 33 -21.12 -35.93 -17.70
N SER A 34 -19.99 -36.35 -18.27
CA SER A 34 -18.72 -35.66 -18.15
C SER A 34 -18.91 -34.26 -18.71
N HIS A 35 -19.39 -33.33 -17.87
CA HIS A 35 -19.17 -31.92 -18.12
C HIS A 35 -17.66 -31.71 -18.06
N ASN A 36 -17.03 -31.77 -19.23
CA ASN A 36 -15.76 -31.13 -19.48
C ASN A 36 -15.94 -29.67 -19.05
N PHE A 37 -15.56 -29.34 -17.80
CA PHE A 37 -15.23 -27.99 -17.42
C PHE A 37 -13.97 -27.63 -18.22
N GLN A 38 -14.16 -27.32 -19.51
CA GLN A 38 -13.17 -26.56 -20.26
C GLN A 38 -12.99 -25.28 -19.47
N LEU A 39 -11.81 -25.16 -18.83
CA LEU A 39 -11.38 -23.91 -18.25
C LEU A 39 -11.63 -22.82 -19.31
N PRO A 40 -12.30 -21.69 -18.97
CA PRO A 40 -12.63 -20.66 -19.95
C PRO A 40 -11.39 -20.28 -20.74
N SER A 41 -11.48 -20.04 -22.06
CA SER A 41 -10.31 -19.58 -22.81
C SER A 41 -9.66 -18.37 -22.11
N ILE A 42 -8.33 -18.31 -22.12
CA ILE A 42 -7.60 -17.20 -21.50
C ILE A 42 -7.89 -15.94 -22.32
N ASP A 43 -8.44 -14.92 -21.68
CA ASP A 43 -8.68 -13.63 -22.30
C ASP A 43 -7.35 -12.87 -22.45
N MET A 44 -6.81 -12.89 -23.66
CA MET A 44 -5.53 -12.26 -23.97
C MET A 44 -5.56 -10.73 -23.89
N CYS A 45 -6.72 -10.09 -24.10
CA CYS A 45 -6.86 -8.64 -23.95
C CYS A 45 -6.67 -8.22 -22.48
N LEU A 46 -7.16 -9.03 -21.56
CA LEU A 46 -6.98 -8.84 -20.12
C LEU A 46 -5.52 -9.07 -19.69
N VAL A 47 -4.84 -10.07 -20.26
CA VAL A 47 -3.40 -10.30 -20.02
C VAL A 47 -2.56 -9.13 -20.55
N GLU A 48 -2.88 -8.62 -21.74
CA GLU A 48 -2.20 -7.46 -22.32
C GLU A 48 -2.41 -6.20 -21.46
N LEU A 49 -3.64 -6.00 -20.94
CA LEU A 49 -3.96 -4.87 -20.06
C LEU A 49 -3.04 -4.85 -18.83
N ILE A 50 -2.97 -5.94 -18.06
CA ILE A 50 -2.13 -5.96 -16.85
C ILE A 50 -0.65 -5.87 -17.20
N SER A 51 -0.20 -6.52 -18.27
CA SER A 51 1.18 -6.44 -18.75
C SER A 51 1.58 -5.00 -19.08
N LYS A 52 0.69 -4.24 -19.76
CA LYS A 52 0.91 -2.83 -20.08
C LYS A 52 0.96 -1.96 -18.83
N LEU A 53 0.04 -2.16 -17.88
CA LEU A 53 0.03 -1.40 -16.63
C LEU A 53 1.29 -1.67 -15.80
N THR A 54 1.72 -2.93 -15.74
CA THR A 54 2.96 -3.34 -15.07
C THR A 54 4.20 -2.78 -15.75
N PHE A 55 4.23 -2.76 -17.08
CA PHE A 55 5.34 -2.16 -17.83
C PHE A 55 5.49 -0.67 -17.51
N VAL A 56 4.39 0.10 -17.58
CA VAL A 56 4.40 1.54 -17.29
C VAL A 56 4.81 1.82 -15.84
N ASP A 57 4.27 1.06 -14.88
CA ASP A 57 4.66 1.18 -13.46
C ASP A 57 6.15 0.92 -13.25
N LYS A 58 6.67 -0.15 -13.85
CA LYS A 58 8.08 -0.53 -13.77
C LYS A 58 8.97 0.56 -14.36
N GLU A 59 8.61 1.11 -15.52
CA GLU A 59 9.36 2.18 -16.18
C GLU A 59 9.44 3.44 -15.30
N ILE A 60 8.33 3.86 -14.70
CA ILE A 60 8.28 5.00 -13.76
C ILE A 60 9.18 4.72 -12.55
N ARG A 61 9.13 3.51 -11.97
CA ARG A 61 9.99 3.14 -10.83
C ARG A 61 11.47 3.07 -11.19
N GLU A 62 11.82 2.59 -12.37
CA GLU A 62 13.22 2.58 -12.84
C GLU A 62 13.74 4.01 -13.04
N ARG A 63 12.94 4.88 -13.69
CA ARG A 63 13.25 6.32 -13.82
C ARG A 63 13.45 6.98 -12.46
N LYS A 64 12.59 6.67 -11.49
CA LYS A 64 12.73 7.11 -10.10
C LYS A 64 14.08 6.73 -9.50
N PHE A 65 14.45 5.44 -9.54
CA PHE A 65 15.70 4.98 -8.93
C PHE A 65 16.93 5.56 -9.62
N CYS A 66 16.89 5.75 -10.95
CA CYS A 66 17.93 6.50 -11.67
C CYS A 66 18.04 7.94 -11.15
N LEU A 67 16.92 8.66 -11.01
CA LEU A 67 16.91 10.02 -10.46
C LEU A 67 17.46 10.07 -9.03
N MET A 68 17.07 9.11 -8.17
CA MET A 68 17.56 9.04 -6.78
C MET A 68 19.07 8.79 -6.73
N ARG A 69 19.60 7.89 -7.57
CA ARG A 69 21.03 7.62 -7.67
C ARG A 69 21.81 8.88 -8.07
N VAL A 70 21.35 9.59 -9.10
CA VAL A 70 21.99 10.84 -9.56
C VAL A 70 21.94 11.91 -8.47
N LYS A 71 20.80 12.09 -7.78
CA LYS A 71 20.68 13.04 -6.66
C LYS A 71 21.66 12.70 -5.53
N ASN A 72 21.78 11.42 -5.18
CA ASN A 72 22.69 10.96 -4.13
C ASN A 72 24.16 11.17 -4.52
N GLU A 73 24.52 10.89 -5.77
CA GLU A 73 25.87 11.12 -6.30
C GLU A 73 26.22 12.61 -6.32
N ALA A 74 25.33 13.47 -6.83
CA ALA A 74 25.52 14.90 -6.81
C ALA A 74 25.74 15.46 -5.39
N ARG A 75 24.98 14.95 -4.41
CA ARG A 75 25.17 15.30 -2.99
C ARG A 75 26.51 14.84 -2.45
N ARG A 76 26.92 13.61 -2.78
CA ARG A 76 28.22 13.06 -2.39
C ARG A 76 29.35 13.94 -2.92
N LEU A 77 29.30 14.32 -4.19
CA LEU A 77 30.27 15.23 -4.83
C LEU A 77 30.27 16.61 -4.16
N ALA A 78 29.10 17.18 -3.87
CA ALA A 78 29.00 18.47 -3.19
C ALA A 78 29.57 18.44 -1.75
N GLN A 79 29.46 17.31 -1.06
CA GLN A 79 30.08 17.12 0.26
C GLN A 79 31.61 17.02 0.16
N MET A 80 32.12 16.30 -0.84
CA MET A 80 33.57 16.22 -1.10
C MET A 80 34.19 17.59 -1.35
N LEU A 81 33.51 18.48 -2.09
CA LEU A 81 33.98 19.84 -2.33
C LEU A 81 34.03 20.70 -1.05
N LYS A 82 33.13 20.44 -0.09
CA LYS A 82 33.08 21.17 1.18
C LYS A 82 34.07 20.66 2.22
N GLN A 83 34.53 19.41 2.09
CA GLN A 83 35.41 18.74 3.05
C GLN A 83 36.68 18.28 2.34
N SER A 84 37.66 19.17 2.20
CA SER A 84 39.02 18.79 1.81
C SER A 84 39.58 17.77 2.82
N ASN A 85 39.67 16.50 2.43
CA ASN A 85 40.37 15.40 3.14
C ASN A 85 39.74 14.77 4.40
N GLN A 86 38.42 14.57 4.47
CA GLN A 86 37.85 13.60 5.42
C GLN A 86 36.95 12.58 4.72
N GLN A 87 37.10 11.31 5.11
CA GLN A 87 36.41 10.15 4.55
C GLN A 87 34.90 10.43 4.45
N VAL A 88 34.38 10.43 3.23
CA VAL A 88 32.94 10.52 2.98
C VAL A 88 32.31 9.20 3.41
N ILE A 89 31.91 9.13 4.69
CA ILE A 89 31.16 8.00 5.22
C ILE A 89 29.81 7.98 4.49
N ASN A 90 29.47 6.83 3.89
CA ASN A 90 28.17 6.60 3.27
C ASN A 90 27.06 6.77 4.33
N ARG A 91 26.49 7.98 4.42
CA ARG A 91 25.37 8.28 5.32
C ARG A 91 24.09 7.66 4.78
N PHE A 92 23.93 6.35 4.93
CA PHE A 92 22.70 5.64 4.56
C PHE A 92 21.51 5.94 5.46
N MET A 93 21.57 6.96 6.31
CA MET A 93 20.52 7.20 7.28
C MET A 93 20.00 8.64 7.20
N ILE A 94 18.66 8.74 7.09
CA ILE A 94 17.74 9.90 7.14
C ILE A 94 18.36 11.24 7.59
N MET A 95 18.51 12.21 6.70
CA MET A 95 18.43 13.61 7.14
C MET A 95 16.96 14.04 7.08
N ALA A 96 16.52 14.88 8.02
CA ALA A 96 15.12 15.34 8.04
C ALA A 96 14.74 16.05 6.73
N THR A 97 15.67 16.81 6.16
CA THR A 97 15.57 17.45 4.84
C THR A 97 15.42 16.45 3.69
N ASP A 98 15.93 15.24 3.85
CA ASP A 98 15.87 14.22 2.81
C ASP A 98 14.48 13.60 2.70
N ILE A 99 13.76 13.45 3.84
CA ILE A 99 12.37 12.96 3.86
C ILE A 99 11.48 13.88 3.02
N ALA A 100 11.55 15.20 3.20
CA ALA A 100 10.76 16.13 2.39
C ALA A 100 11.04 15.96 0.89
N SER A 101 12.32 15.91 0.51
CA SER A 101 12.72 15.84 -0.90
C SER A 101 12.33 14.54 -1.60
N VAL A 102 12.40 13.41 -0.88
CA VAL A 102 12.01 12.10 -1.42
C VAL A 102 10.50 11.99 -1.48
N THR A 103 9.78 12.43 -0.44
CA THR A 103 8.32 12.47 -0.43
C THR A 103 7.77 13.32 -1.56
N HIS A 104 8.31 14.52 -1.79
CA HIS A 104 7.94 15.36 -2.93
C HIS A 104 8.10 14.61 -4.27
N THR A 105 9.26 13.98 -4.46
CA THR A 105 9.55 13.25 -5.70
C THR A 105 8.58 12.07 -5.89
N GLU A 106 8.30 11.31 -4.83
CA GLU A 106 7.36 10.18 -4.88
C GLU A 106 5.93 10.64 -5.19
N LEU A 107 5.47 11.75 -4.61
CA LEU A 107 4.14 12.30 -4.88
C LEU A 107 4.00 12.81 -6.31
N LEU A 108 5.05 13.41 -6.90
CA LEU A 108 5.03 13.77 -8.31
C LEU A 108 4.93 12.54 -9.22
N LEU A 109 5.66 11.47 -8.88
CA LEU A 109 5.60 10.21 -9.63
C LEU A 109 4.26 9.50 -9.45
N MET A 110 3.63 9.60 -8.28
CA MET A 110 2.26 9.15 -8.07
C MET A 110 1.29 9.88 -9.01
N LEU A 111 1.42 11.21 -9.14
CA LEU A 111 0.58 12.01 -10.03
C LEU A 111 0.79 11.63 -11.50
N GLU A 112 2.03 11.38 -11.92
CA GLU A 112 2.35 10.86 -13.25
C GLU A 112 1.72 9.49 -13.46
N TRP A 113 1.94 8.56 -12.52
CA TRP A 113 1.40 7.20 -12.58
C TRP A 113 -0.13 7.18 -12.63
N ALA A 114 -0.81 7.96 -11.79
CA ALA A 114 -2.28 8.01 -11.74
C ALA A 114 -2.89 8.42 -13.09
N LYS A 115 -2.23 9.30 -13.86
CA LYS A 115 -2.69 9.67 -15.21
C LYS A 115 -2.67 8.51 -16.20
N THR A 116 -1.82 7.49 -15.96
CA THR A 116 -1.71 6.29 -16.80
C THR A 116 -2.77 5.22 -16.45
N VAL A 117 -3.37 5.31 -15.25
CA VAL A 117 -4.39 4.36 -14.80
C VAL A 117 -5.66 4.50 -15.63
N PRO A 118 -6.26 3.39 -16.10
CA PRO A 118 -7.51 3.42 -16.86
C PRO A 118 -8.61 4.13 -16.08
N CYS A 119 -9.52 4.80 -16.79
CA CYS A 119 -10.64 5.56 -16.25
C CYS A 119 -10.26 6.81 -15.42
N PHE A 120 -9.10 6.87 -14.76
CA PHE A 120 -8.69 8.00 -13.91
C PHE A 120 -8.69 9.33 -14.68
N ALA A 121 -8.16 9.34 -15.92
CA ALA A 121 -8.14 10.54 -16.76
C ALA A 121 -9.56 11.09 -17.10
N LYS A 122 -10.58 10.23 -17.10
CA LYS A 122 -11.96 10.57 -17.47
C LYS A 122 -12.81 11.06 -16.29
N LEU A 123 -12.32 10.93 -15.05
CA LEU A 123 -13.04 11.38 -13.87
C LEU A 123 -13.13 12.92 -13.82
N PRO A 124 -14.11 13.49 -13.11
CA PRO A 124 -14.13 14.91 -12.76
C PRO A 124 -12.90 15.33 -11.95
N PHE A 125 -12.50 16.60 -12.05
CA PHE A 125 -11.32 17.10 -11.35
C PHE A 125 -11.42 16.95 -9.82
N ALA A 126 -12.58 17.28 -9.24
CA ALA A 126 -12.82 17.14 -7.80
C ALA A 126 -12.61 15.70 -7.32
N ASP A 127 -13.18 14.73 -8.05
CA ASP A 127 -13.03 13.30 -7.74
C ASP A 127 -11.57 12.84 -7.84
N LYS A 128 -10.85 13.26 -8.89
CA LYS A 128 -9.41 12.97 -9.01
C LYS A 128 -8.63 13.50 -7.81
N LEU A 129 -8.90 14.74 -7.40
CA LEU A 129 -8.19 15.34 -6.27
C LEU A 129 -8.47 14.59 -4.97
N SER A 130 -9.73 14.22 -4.72
CA SER A 130 -10.12 13.43 -3.54
C SER A 130 -9.46 12.05 -3.51
N LEU A 131 -9.41 11.35 -4.65
CA LEU A 131 -8.73 10.05 -4.77
C LEU A 131 -7.22 10.18 -4.56
N LEU A 132 -6.59 11.22 -5.12
CA LEU A 132 -5.14 11.44 -4.95
C LEU A 132 -4.78 11.76 -3.49
N LYS A 133 -5.58 12.58 -2.81
CA LYS A 133 -5.39 12.90 -1.38
C LYS A 133 -5.53 11.66 -0.51
N SER A 134 -6.57 10.85 -0.73
CA SER A 134 -6.77 9.63 0.06
C SER A 134 -5.71 8.56 -0.22
N PHE A 135 -5.15 8.54 -1.44
CA PHE A 135 -4.15 7.56 -1.86
C PHE A 135 -2.71 7.95 -1.52
N ALA A 136 -2.40 9.24 -1.37
CA ALA A 136 -1.03 9.76 -1.26
C ALA A 136 -0.14 9.01 -0.27
N VAL A 137 -0.58 8.86 0.98
CA VAL A 137 0.21 8.16 2.01
C VAL A 137 0.32 6.67 1.70
N HIS A 138 -0.76 6.03 1.25
CA HIS A 138 -0.78 4.62 0.88
C HIS A 138 0.20 4.32 -0.27
N TYR A 139 0.30 5.22 -1.25
CA TYR A 139 1.29 5.13 -2.33
C TYR A 139 2.72 5.13 -1.77
N LEU A 140 3.04 6.05 -0.85
CA LEU A 140 4.37 6.10 -0.21
C LEU A 140 4.69 4.78 0.50
N ILE A 141 3.75 4.23 1.26
CA ILE A 141 3.91 2.96 1.97
C ILE A 141 4.11 1.79 1.01
N LEU A 142 3.35 1.73 -0.07
CA LEU A 142 3.51 0.70 -1.09
C LEU A 142 4.90 0.77 -1.75
N GLU A 143 5.35 1.96 -2.14
CA GLU A 143 6.65 2.14 -2.78
C GLU A 143 7.81 1.76 -1.86
N TYR A 144 7.80 2.27 -0.63
CA TYR A 144 8.86 2.01 0.34
C TYR A 144 8.82 0.57 0.85
N GLY A 145 7.62 0.03 1.06
CA GLY A 145 7.41 -1.34 1.50
C GLY A 145 7.84 -2.36 0.46
N TYR A 146 7.49 -2.13 -0.81
CA TYR A 146 7.94 -2.96 -1.92
C TYR A 146 9.46 -2.91 -2.08
N TYR A 147 10.06 -1.72 -2.05
CA TYR A 147 11.51 -1.54 -2.11
C TYR A 147 12.23 -2.26 -0.95
N THR A 148 11.75 -2.08 0.28
CA THR A 148 12.29 -2.73 1.48
C THR A 148 12.13 -4.25 1.43
N ALA A 149 11.01 -4.75 0.90
CA ALA A 149 10.76 -6.17 0.74
C ALA A 149 11.75 -6.80 -0.26
N GLN A 150 12.02 -6.12 -1.39
CA GLN A 150 12.93 -6.58 -2.43
C GLN A 150 14.40 -6.64 -1.98
N LEU A 151 14.85 -5.69 -1.17
CA LEU A 151 16.23 -5.68 -0.67
C LEU A 151 16.51 -6.76 0.39
N GLY A 152 15.47 -7.31 1.03
CA GLY A 152 15.62 -8.42 1.96
C GLY A 152 16.28 -8.08 3.30
N ILE A 153 16.53 -6.79 3.58
CA ILE A 153 17.16 -6.37 4.84
C ILE A 153 16.14 -6.49 5.99
N GLU A 154 16.54 -7.17 7.06
CA GLU A 154 15.71 -7.36 8.26
C GLU A 154 15.79 -6.15 9.21
N ASP A 155 14.72 -5.94 9.99
CA ASP A 155 14.64 -4.89 11.02
C ASP A 155 14.92 -3.45 10.57
N VAL A 156 14.79 -3.20 9.26
CA VAL A 156 15.01 -1.89 8.66
C VAL A 156 13.88 -1.56 7.68
N TRP A 157 13.35 -0.35 7.81
CA TRP A 157 12.51 0.27 6.80
C TRP A 157 13.34 1.19 5.90
N LEU A 158 13.23 1.02 4.59
CA LEU A 158 14.00 1.76 3.59
C LEU A 158 13.12 2.67 2.76
N ILE A 159 13.55 3.91 2.62
CA ILE A 159 12.94 4.88 1.71
C ILE A 159 13.73 4.86 0.39
N SER A 160 13.07 5.16 -0.73
CA SER A 160 13.62 5.03 -2.09
C SER A 160 14.92 5.80 -2.37
N ASN A 161 15.25 6.82 -1.57
CA ASN A 161 16.53 7.54 -1.68
C ASN A 161 17.69 6.83 -0.93
N GLY A 162 17.48 5.62 -0.41
CA GLY A 162 18.48 4.87 0.37
C GLY A 162 18.49 5.21 1.87
N THR A 163 17.52 6.02 2.32
CA THR A 163 17.37 6.36 3.72
C THR A 163 16.92 5.14 4.54
N CYS A 164 17.69 4.80 5.57
CA CYS A 164 17.44 3.69 6.50
C CYS A 164 16.83 4.14 7.83
N MET A 165 15.73 3.47 8.21
CA MET A 165 15.04 3.60 9.50
C MET A 165 15.06 2.25 10.23
N PRO A 166 16.03 2.01 11.12
CA PRO A 166 16.14 0.74 11.85
C PRO A 166 15.16 0.68 13.03
N ARG A 167 14.69 -0.53 13.38
CA ARG A 167 13.97 -0.74 14.65
C ARG A 167 14.81 -0.37 15.86
N ASN A 168 16.09 -0.75 15.79
CA ASN A 168 17.06 -0.47 16.84
C ASN A 168 18.38 -0.03 16.20
N VAL A 169 18.74 1.22 16.47
CA VAL A 169 20.01 1.80 16.02
C VAL A 169 21.21 1.00 16.55
N ASP A 170 21.11 0.46 17.76
CA ASP A 170 22.19 -0.31 18.40
C ASP A 170 22.38 -1.72 17.81
N LYS A 171 21.51 -2.16 16.90
CA LYS A 171 21.70 -3.41 16.14
C LYS A 171 22.35 -3.21 14.77
N LEU A 172 22.55 -1.97 14.34
CA LEU A 172 23.22 -1.69 13.06
C LEU A 172 24.70 -2.10 13.06
N PRO A 173 25.33 -2.28 11.88
CA PRO A 173 26.78 -2.44 11.77
C PRO A 173 27.54 -1.28 12.44
N GLN A 174 28.70 -1.56 13.03
CA GLN A 174 29.50 -0.58 13.79
C GLN A 174 29.84 0.67 12.98
N ASP A 175 30.27 0.49 11.73
CA ASP A 175 30.60 1.56 10.80
C ASP A 175 29.43 2.52 10.55
N MET A 176 28.19 2.00 10.59
CA MET A 176 27.00 2.81 10.45
C MET A 176 26.66 3.54 11.75
N LYS A 177 26.77 2.87 12.90
CA LYS A 177 26.44 3.44 14.21
C LYS A 177 27.24 4.69 14.56
N GLU A 178 28.55 4.65 14.34
CA GLU A 178 29.46 5.75 14.71
C GLU A 178 29.20 7.01 13.88
N SER A 179 28.63 6.85 12.70
CA SER A 179 28.25 7.96 11.80
C SER A 179 26.92 8.65 12.18
N ILE A 180 26.22 8.16 13.21
CA ILE A 180 24.89 8.64 13.60
C ILE A 180 24.98 9.78 14.62
N PRO A 181 24.45 10.97 14.29
CA PRO A 181 24.25 12.02 15.27
C PRO A 181 23.32 11.60 16.42
N ALA A 182 23.63 12.02 17.65
CA ALA A 182 22.88 11.64 18.85
C ALA A 182 21.40 12.10 18.82
N ASP A 183 21.14 13.30 18.28
CA ASP A 183 19.79 13.84 18.08
C ASP A 183 18.95 12.93 17.17
N ARG A 184 19.60 12.28 16.21
CA ARG A 184 18.96 11.42 15.22
C ARG A 184 18.71 10.02 15.78
N LYS A 185 19.61 9.48 16.61
CA LYS A 185 19.33 8.28 17.41
C LYS A 185 18.10 8.51 18.30
N TRP A 186 18.06 9.64 19.00
CA TRP A 186 16.93 10.02 19.85
C TRP A 186 15.61 10.12 19.07
N ARG A 187 15.61 10.76 17.90
CA ARG A 187 14.40 10.85 17.04
C ARG A 187 13.93 9.49 16.55
N GLN A 188 14.85 8.60 16.16
CA GLN A 188 14.48 7.23 15.76
C GLN A 188 13.81 6.49 16.92
N GLU A 189 14.36 6.59 18.14
CA GLU A 189 13.83 5.89 19.32
C GLU A 189 12.53 6.48 19.87
N LYS A 190 12.38 7.81 19.83
CA LYS A 190 11.28 8.52 20.51
C LYS A 190 10.15 8.96 19.60
N LEU A 191 10.42 9.25 18.33
CA LEU A 191 9.41 9.74 17.40
C LEU A 191 9.04 8.70 16.33
N TYR A 192 10.03 8.03 15.75
CA TYR A 192 9.80 7.23 14.53
C TYR A 192 9.60 5.75 14.80
N LYS A 193 9.90 5.29 16.01
CA LYS A 193 9.93 3.87 16.37
C LYS A 193 8.62 3.15 16.04
N GLN A 194 7.49 3.67 16.52
CA GLN A 194 6.17 3.06 16.30
C GLN A 194 5.85 2.92 14.82
N MET A 195 5.98 4.02 14.04
CA MET A 195 5.78 3.98 12.59
C MET A 195 6.73 2.99 11.91
N THR A 196 8.01 2.98 12.30
CA THR A 196 9.02 2.09 11.73
C THR A 196 8.65 0.63 11.98
N ASP A 197 8.27 0.28 13.21
CA ASP A 197 7.90 -1.07 13.60
C ASP A 197 6.68 -1.54 12.80
N ILE A 198 5.61 -0.73 12.73
CA ILE A 198 4.40 -1.03 11.95
C ILE A 198 4.72 -1.21 10.46
N CYS A 199 5.50 -0.30 9.86
CA CYS A 199 5.86 -0.40 8.45
C CYS A 199 6.64 -1.69 8.14
N ILE A 200 7.51 -2.14 9.05
CA ILE A 200 8.25 -3.39 8.87
C ILE A 200 7.33 -4.60 9.05
N ASP A 201 6.59 -4.67 10.15
CA ASP A 201 5.77 -5.83 10.53
C ASP A 201 4.57 -6.03 9.63
N GLU A 202 3.90 -4.94 9.25
CA GLU A 202 2.62 -5.00 8.54
C GLU A 202 2.76 -4.83 7.02
N VAL A 203 3.91 -4.38 6.53
CA VAL A 203 4.15 -4.16 5.08
C VAL A 203 5.38 -4.89 4.58
N ALA A 204 6.58 -4.50 5.01
CA ALA A 204 7.81 -5.05 4.42
C ALA A 204 7.91 -6.57 4.57
N VAL A 205 7.64 -7.10 5.77
CA VAL A 205 7.70 -8.54 6.05
C VAL A 205 6.62 -9.32 5.30
N PRO A 206 5.32 -8.93 5.33
CA PRO A 206 4.28 -9.59 4.54
C PRO A 206 4.55 -9.59 3.04
N LEU A 207 4.94 -8.45 2.45
CA LEU A 207 5.24 -8.35 1.03
C LEU A 207 6.44 -9.23 0.62
N ARG A 208 7.46 -9.32 1.48
CA ARG A 208 8.63 -10.18 1.27
C ARG A 208 8.26 -11.66 1.33
N LYS A 209 7.49 -12.07 2.35
CA LYS A 209 7.02 -13.46 2.51
C LYS A 209 6.16 -13.89 1.32
N LEU A 210 5.30 -13.00 0.83
CA LEU A 210 4.44 -13.24 -0.33
C LEU A 210 5.20 -13.29 -1.65
N LYS A 211 6.42 -12.73 -1.69
CA LYS A 211 7.17 -12.44 -2.92
C LYS A 211 6.27 -11.74 -3.92
N LEU A 212 5.76 -10.56 -3.51
CA LEU A 212 4.77 -9.82 -4.28
C LEU A 212 5.27 -9.57 -5.72
N MET A 213 4.48 -10.01 -6.70
CA MET A 213 4.79 -9.82 -8.11
C MET A 213 4.47 -8.39 -8.56
N PRO A 214 5.16 -7.87 -9.60
CA PRO A 214 4.87 -6.54 -10.14
C PRO A 214 3.40 -6.34 -10.58
N GLU A 215 2.78 -7.37 -11.16
CA GLU A 215 1.36 -7.37 -11.56
C GLU A 215 0.43 -7.26 -10.35
N GLU A 216 0.78 -7.90 -9.24
CA GLU A 216 0.04 -7.82 -7.98
C GLU A 216 0.21 -6.46 -7.33
N LEU A 217 1.42 -5.88 -7.36
CA LEU A 217 1.69 -4.54 -6.85
C LEU A 217 0.86 -3.48 -7.57
N VAL A 218 0.84 -3.50 -8.90
CA VAL A 218 0.05 -2.56 -9.70
C VAL A 218 -1.44 -2.74 -9.44
N THR A 219 -1.90 -3.99 -9.33
CA THR A 219 -3.28 -4.28 -8.96
C THR A 219 -3.63 -3.71 -7.59
N LEU A 220 -2.78 -3.90 -6.58
CA LEU A 220 -2.96 -3.33 -5.24
C LEU A 220 -3.01 -1.81 -5.27
N LYS A 221 -2.08 -1.15 -5.98
CA LYS A 221 -2.08 0.31 -6.14
C LYS A 221 -3.38 0.81 -6.73
N ILE A 222 -3.90 0.16 -7.78
CA ILE A 222 -5.16 0.55 -8.42
C ILE A 222 -6.35 0.34 -7.48
N ILE A 223 -6.42 -0.81 -6.78
CA ILE A 223 -7.46 -1.07 -5.78
C ILE A 223 -7.44 0.00 -4.68
N MET A 224 -6.25 0.39 -4.22
CA MET A 224 -6.10 1.39 -3.16
C MET A 224 -6.33 2.82 -3.64
N LEU A 225 -5.93 3.19 -4.85
CA LEU A 225 -6.27 4.47 -5.48
C LEU A 225 -7.78 4.63 -5.58
N PHE A 226 -8.47 3.56 -5.98
CA PHE A 226 -9.91 3.49 -6.11
C PHE A 226 -10.63 3.03 -4.84
N ARG A 227 -9.94 3.07 -3.69
CA ARG A 227 -10.56 2.83 -2.38
C ARG A 227 -11.39 4.07 -2.02
N TYR A 228 -12.66 4.02 -2.35
CA TYR A 228 -13.62 4.95 -1.78
C TYR A 228 -13.95 4.49 -0.35
N GLY A 229 -13.60 5.31 0.63
CA GLY A 229 -14.25 5.23 1.92
C GLY A 229 -15.58 5.95 1.81
N SER A 230 -16.69 5.25 2.07
CA SER A 230 -17.88 5.87 2.69
C SER A 230 -17.46 6.44 4.04
N THR A 231 -16.63 7.47 4.02
CA THR A 231 -16.45 8.29 5.19
C THR A 231 -17.71 9.11 5.22
N ASN A 232 -18.66 8.70 6.06
CA ASN A 232 -19.77 9.52 6.52
C ASN A 232 -19.17 10.72 7.29
N ARG A 233 -18.44 11.60 6.59
CA ARG A 233 -18.25 12.97 7.02
C ARG A 233 -19.52 13.65 6.59
N GLU A 234 -20.47 13.72 7.52
CA GLU A 234 -21.76 14.41 7.38
C GLU A 234 -21.60 15.91 7.02
N ASN A 235 -20.38 16.41 6.88
CA ASN A 235 -20.07 17.78 6.49
C ASN A 235 -18.81 17.78 5.60
N GLU A 236 -18.98 17.60 4.29
CA GLU A 236 -18.11 18.14 3.22
C GLU A 236 -18.67 17.64 1.87
N GLU A 237 -18.99 18.56 0.96
CA GLU A 237 -19.66 18.39 -0.35
C GLU A 237 -18.84 17.59 -1.39
N SER A 238 -18.01 16.64 -0.96
CA SER A 238 -17.10 15.85 -1.79
C SER A 238 -17.55 14.40 -1.90
N GLU A 239 -18.86 14.17 -2.09
CA GLU A 239 -19.34 12.85 -2.50
C GLU A 239 -18.92 12.63 -3.96
N ILE A 240 -18.09 11.61 -4.20
CA ILE A 240 -17.77 11.17 -5.57
C ILE A 240 -19.08 10.93 -6.30
N SER A 241 -19.23 11.53 -7.49
CA SER A 241 -20.45 11.38 -8.30
C SER A 241 -20.82 9.90 -8.47
N LYS A 242 -22.12 9.57 -8.47
CA LYS A 242 -22.61 8.21 -8.73
C LYS A 242 -22.06 7.64 -10.04
N GLU A 243 -21.89 8.49 -11.06
CA GLU A 243 -21.29 8.10 -12.34
C GLU A 243 -19.81 7.74 -12.18
N SER A 244 -19.04 8.56 -11.46
CA SER A 244 -17.64 8.29 -11.15
C SER A 244 -17.48 7.00 -10.34
N SER A 245 -18.35 6.76 -9.36
CA SER A 245 -18.35 5.53 -8.56
C SER A 245 -18.56 4.27 -9.41
N ALA A 246 -19.49 4.32 -10.37
CA ALA A 246 -19.71 3.21 -11.32
C ALA A 246 -18.46 2.95 -12.18
N ARG A 247 -17.88 4.01 -12.76
CA ARG A 247 -16.65 3.93 -13.58
C ARG A 247 -15.45 3.38 -12.80
N ILE A 248 -15.32 3.79 -11.54
CA ILE A 248 -14.27 3.34 -10.63
C ILE A 248 -14.43 1.85 -10.33
N THR A 249 -15.65 1.41 -10.02
CA THR A 249 -15.97 0.01 -9.73
C THR A 249 -15.68 -0.87 -10.94
N GLU A 250 -16.15 -0.50 -12.12
CA GLU A 250 -15.88 -1.21 -13.38
C GLU A 250 -14.37 -1.33 -13.65
N CYS A 251 -13.62 -0.23 -13.44
CA CYS A 251 -12.17 -0.24 -13.63
C CYS A 251 -11.47 -1.21 -12.67
N ARG A 252 -11.86 -1.20 -11.38
CA ARG A 252 -11.29 -2.09 -10.36
C ARG A 252 -11.57 -3.55 -10.70
N ASP A 253 -12.81 -3.87 -11.06
CA ASP A 253 -13.23 -5.23 -11.38
C ASP A 253 -12.52 -5.74 -12.63
N ARG A 254 -12.33 -4.87 -13.63
CA ARG A 254 -11.56 -5.18 -14.85
C ARG A 254 -10.09 -5.46 -14.56
N VAL A 255 -9.44 -4.69 -13.67
CA VAL A 255 -8.04 -4.93 -13.30
C VAL A 255 -7.90 -6.21 -12.47
N ILE A 256 -8.85 -6.51 -11.59
CA ILE A 256 -8.89 -7.79 -10.87
C ILE A 256 -9.05 -8.95 -11.87
N ALA A 257 -9.99 -8.86 -12.81
CA ALA A 257 -10.15 -9.85 -13.87
C ALA A 257 -8.87 -10.03 -14.70
N ALA A 258 -8.15 -8.93 -14.98
CA ALA A 258 -6.87 -8.95 -15.66
C ALA A 258 -5.78 -9.70 -14.89
N LEU A 259 -5.68 -9.49 -13.58
CA LEU A 259 -4.75 -10.24 -12.72
C LEU A 259 -5.08 -11.74 -12.70
N PHE A 260 -6.36 -12.10 -12.63
CA PHE A 260 -6.79 -13.50 -12.70
C PHE A 260 -6.50 -14.13 -14.07
N ALA A 261 -6.72 -13.41 -15.17
CA ALA A 261 -6.34 -13.86 -16.50
C ALA A 261 -4.83 -14.09 -16.61
N PHE A 262 -4.02 -13.20 -16.03
CA PHE A 262 -2.57 -13.35 -15.95
C PHE A 262 -2.13 -14.57 -15.14
N TYR A 263 -2.72 -14.82 -13.96
CA TYR A 263 -2.41 -16.03 -13.19
C TYR A 263 -2.68 -17.31 -13.97
N ARG A 264 -3.76 -17.34 -14.75
CA ARG A 264 -4.09 -18.47 -15.62
C ARG A 264 -3.10 -18.59 -16.78
N PHE A 265 -2.68 -17.46 -17.36
CA PHE A 265 -1.68 -17.41 -18.43
C PHE A 265 -0.33 -17.98 -18.00
N ILE A 266 0.14 -17.65 -16.79
CA ILE A 266 1.41 -18.19 -16.26
C ILE A 266 1.25 -19.58 -15.60
N ASN A 267 0.06 -20.18 -15.67
CA ASN A 267 -0.28 -21.46 -15.05
C ASN A 267 0.03 -21.53 -13.54
N LEU A 268 -0.28 -20.45 -12.81
CA LEU A 268 -0.02 -20.39 -11.37
C LEU A 268 -1.03 -21.28 -10.60
N PRO A 269 -0.58 -22.29 -9.82
CA PRO A 269 -1.50 -23.08 -9.00
C PRO A 269 -2.04 -22.25 -7.82
N ASN A 270 -3.23 -22.61 -7.33
CA ASN A 270 -3.87 -21.97 -6.16
C ASN A 270 -3.94 -20.44 -6.23
N TYR A 271 -4.09 -19.88 -7.43
CA TYR A 271 -4.08 -18.44 -7.65
C TYR A 271 -5.18 -17.67 -6.89
N ALA A 272 -6.31 -18.32 -6.60
CA ALA A 272 -7.39 -17.72 -5.81
C ALA A 272 -6.97 -17.48 -4.34
N GLU A 273 -6.29 -18.44 -3.72
CA GLU A 273 -5.72 -18.30 -2.38
C GLU A 273 -4.63 -17.24 -2.37
N ARG A 274 -3.76 -17.25 -3.38
CA ARG A 274 -2.72 -16.21 -3.54
C ARG A 274 -3.32 -14.81 -3.64
N PHE A 275 -4.36 -14.62 -4.45
CA PHE A 275 -5.07 -13.35 -4.54
C PHE A 275 -5.64 -12.92 -3.17
N GLY A 276 -6.24 -13.85 -2.43
CA GLY A 276 -6.69 -13.59 -1.05
C GLY A 276 -5.55 -13.07 -0.16
N ASN A 277 -4.40 -13.75 -0.19
CA ASN A 277 -3.21 -13.34 0.57
C ASN A 277 -2.69 -11.95 0.15
N VAL A 278 -2.72 -11.63 -1.16
CA VAL A 278 -2.38 -10.29 -1.68
C VAL A 278 -3.33 -9.24 -1.11
N ILE A 279 -4.65 -9.46 -1.17
CA ILE A 279 -5.65 -8.50 -0.68
C ILE A 279 -5.58 -8.31 0.84
N LEU A 280 -5.27 -9.36 1.60
CA LEU A 280 -5.09 -9.27 3.06
C LEU A 280 -3.94 -8.34 3.47
N THR A 281 -2.97 -8.07 2.59
CA THR A 281 -1.91 -7.08 2.88
C THR A 281 -2.44 -5.64 2.96
N ILE A 282 -3.61 -5.35 2.39
CA ILE A 282 -4.19 -4.00 2.36
C ILE A 282 -4.42 -3.46 3.77
N SER A 283 -4.86 -4.28 4.72
CA SER A 283 -5.08 -3.84 6.11
C SER A 283 -3.78 -3.36 6.75
N GLY A 284 -2.69 -4.09 6.54
CA GLY A 284 -1.37 -3.72 7.03
C GLY A 284 -0.84 -2.43 6.40
N ILE A 285 -1.07 -2.26 5.10
CA ILE A 285 -0.70 -1.01 4.39
C ILE A 285 -1.47 0.19 4.95
N ILE A 286 -2.75 0.03 5.29
CA ILE A 286 -3.57 1.10 5.88
C ILE A 286 -3.09 1.45 7.29
N SER A 287 -2.81 0.44 8.12
CA SER A 287 -2.25 0.64 9.46
C SER A 287 -0.93 1.41 9.40
N ALA A 288 -0.01 0.99 8.52
CA ALA A 288 1.25 1.68 8.30
C ALA A 288 1.08 3.10 7.73
N ALA A 289 0.09 3.32 6.85
CA ALA A 289 -0.22 4.65 6.34
C ALA A 289 -0.73 5.58 7.45
N SER A 290 -1.62 5.11 8.32
CA SER A 290 -2.10 5.86 9.49
C SER A 290 -0.95 6.24 10.44
N ALA A 291 -0.10 5.29 10.82
CA ALA A 291 1.05 5.57 11.68
C ALA A 291 2.06 6.53 11.03
N THR A 292 2.21 6.45 9.69
CA THR A 292 3.12 7.30 8.94
C THR A 292 2.61 8.73 8.82
N ILE A 293 1.31 8.93 8.57
CA ILE A 293 0.76 10.28 8.49
C ILE A 293 0.80 10.99 9.84
N GLU A 294 0.54 10.28 10.94
CA GLU A 294 0.71 10.80 12.31
C GLU A 294 2.16 11.23 12.55
N SER A 295 3.13 10.38 12.20
CA SER A 295 4.54 10.70 12.33
C SER A 295 4.95 11.91 11.47
N TYR A 296 4.43 12.02 10.25
CA TYR A 296 4.68 13.16 9.37
C TYR A 296 4.05 14.45 9.90
N GLN A 297 2.86 14.38 10.52
CA GLN A 297 2.25 15.52 11.19
C GLN A 297 3.10 16.01 12.36
N VAL A 298 3.63 15.09 13.18
CA VAL A 298 4.56 15.43 14.27
C VAL A 298 5.83 16.09 13.72
N MET A 299 6.43 15.51 12.66
CA MET A 299 7.62 16.09 12.01
C MET A 299 7.36 17.51 11.49
N ARG A 300 6.17 17.75 10.93
CA ARG A 300 5.74 19.08 10.46
C ARG A 300 5.51 20.05 11.62
N LEU A 301 4.78 19.63 12.66
CA LEU A 301 4.44 20.45 13.83
C LEU A 301 5.70 20.97 14.54
N PHE A 302 6.68 20.10 14.76
CA PHE A 302 7.96 20.47 15.39
C PHE A 302 8.97 21.08 14.41
N LYS A 303 8.58 21.36 13.16
CA LYS A 303 9.44 21.91 12.11
C LYS A 303 10.74 21.10 11.90
N ILE A 304 10.67 19.78 12.16
CA ILE A 304 11.78 18.85 11.92
C ILE A 304 11.96 18.67 10.41
N VAL A 305 10.85 18.59 9.67
CA VAL A 305 10.81 18.44 8.22
C VAL A 305 9.95 19.56 7.62
N ALA A 306 10.52 20.27 6.66
CA ALA A 306 9.79 21.26 5.87
C ALA A 306 9.25 20.61 4.59
N PHE A 307 7.99 20.20 4.63
CA PHE A 307 7.29 19.69 3.44
C PHE A 307 7.00 20.83 2.47
N ASP A 308 7.12 20.57 1.18
CA ASP A 308 6.74 21.52 0.14
C ASP A 308 5.22 21.60 0.00
N HIS A 309 4.75 22.61 -0.74
CA HIS A 309 3.34 22.90 -0.90
C HIS A 309 2.52 21.72 -1.46
N ILE A 310 3.07 20.96 -2.42
CA ILE A 310 2.36 19.82 -3.02
C ILE A 310 2.22 18.70 -1.99
N SER A 311 3.30 18.40 -1.27
CA SER A 311 3.27 17.44 -0.17
C SER A 311 2.26 17.84 0.91
N GLU A 312 2.20 19.13 1.25
CA GLU A 312 1.26 19.62 2.25
C GLU A 312 -0.21 19.47 1.84
N GLN A 313 -0.53 19.81 0.59
CA GLN A 313 -1.89 19.68 0.06
C GLN A 313 -2.35 18.23 -0.06
N LEU A 314 -1.46 17.32 -0.46
CA LEU A 314 -1.80 15.91 -0.68
C LEU A 314 -1.83 15.10 0.61
N LEU A 315 -0.96 15.39 1.58
CA LEU A 315 -0.82 14.57 2.79
C LEU A 315 -1.64 15.09 3.98
N PHE A 316 -1.76 16.41 4.14
CA PHE A 316 -2.33 17.00 5.37
C PHE A 316 -3.70 17.66 5.17
N ASN A 317 -4.30 17.56 3.98
CA ASN A 317 -5.59 18.18 3.64
C ASN A 317 -5.69 19.68 3.99
N ILE A 318 -4.57 20.41 3.92
CA ILE A 318 -4.58 21.85 4.19
C ILE A 318 -5.14 22.55 2.97
N THR A 319 -6.42 22.93 3.03
CA THR A 319 -7.00 23.93 2.13
C THR A 319 -6.50 25.28 2.62
N GLN A 320 -5.68 25.97 1.82
CA GLN A 320 -5.40 27.38 2.10
C GLN A 320 -6.71 28.16 1.97
N THR A 321 -7.21 28.69 3.09
CA THR A 321 -8.05 29.88 3.07
C THR A 321 -7.16 31.00 2.54
N LEU A 322 -7.31 31.32 1.26
CA LEU A 322 -6.75 32.52 0.63
C LEU A 322 -7.38 33.77 1.24
#